data_AF-A0A9D8A6U7-F1
#
_entry.id   AF-A0A9D8A6U7-F1
#
_cell.length_a   1.000
_cell.length_b   1.000
_cell.length_c   1.000
_cell.angle_alpha   90.00
_cell.angle_beta   90.00
_cell.angle_gamma   90.00
#
_symmetry.space_group_name_H-M   'P 1'
#
loop_
_entity.id
_entity.type
_entity.pdbx_description
1 polymer ?
#
loop_
_entity_poly.entity_id
_entity_poly.type
_entity_poly.pdbx_seq_one_letter_code
_entity_poly.pdbx_strand_id
1 'polypeptide(L)'
;MDNSNTIFMMIMAFVDGYAIAYATKNIGRIWNRWGGLISFIFFPALGTGLIFTAAIISDLNNNTISLIFALGFIIRMLKKDD
;
A
#
# COMPACT_ATOMS: atom_id res chain seq x y z
N MET A 1 -10.20 14.83 17.67
CA MET A 1 -10.04 13.57 16.93
C MET A 1 -10.01 12.45 17.94
N ASP A 2 -10.83 11.42 17.75
CA ASP A 2 -10.88 10.28 18.65
C ASP A 2 -9.60 9.44 18.46
N ASN A 3 -8.81 9.24 19.53
CA ASN A 3 -7.49 8.61 19.44
C ASN A 3 -7.54 7.23 18.76
N SER A 4 -8.65 6.52 18.93
CA SER A 4 -8.93 5.22 18.29
C SER A 4 -8.95 5.30 16.76
N ASN A 5 -9.51 6.38 16.20
CA ASN A 5 -9.64 6.53 14.75
C ASN A 5 -8.27 6.81 14.09
N THR A 6 -7.43 7.61 14.77
CA THR A 6 -6.06 7.89 14.32
C THR A 6 -5.22 6.61 14.33
N ILE A 7 -5.30 5.79 15.38
CA ILE A 7 -4.56 4.52 15.47
C ILE A 7 -5.00 3.57 14.35
N PHE A 8 -6.30 3.47 14.09
CA PHE A 8 -6.82 2.65 13.00
C PHE A 8 -6.30 3.11 11.65
N MET A 9 -6.32 4.42 11.37
CA MET A 9 -5.76 4.99 10.14
C MET A 9 -4.26 4.71 9.99
N MET A 10 -3.49 4.77 11.08
CA MET A 10 -2.07 4.41 11.07
C MET A 10 -1.85 2.95 10.67
N ILE A 11 -2.62 2.03 11.23
CA ILE A 11 -2.53 0.59 10.89
C ILE A 11 -2.89 0.38 9.42
N MET A 12 -3.99 0.97 8.95
CA MET A 12 -4.41 0.84 7.54
C MET A 12 -3.38 1.42 6.59
N ALA A 13 -2.83 2.60 6.89
CA ALA A 13 -1.75 3.22 6.11
C ALA A 13 -0.51 2.32 6.02
N PHE A 14 -0.11 1.67 7.13
CA PHE A 14 0.99 0.72 7.12
C PHE A 14 0.69 -0.50 6.23
N VAL A 15 -0.49 -1.10 6.39
CA VAL A 15 -0.92 -2.29 5.64
C VAL A 15 -0.99 -2.00 4.15
N ASP A 16 -1.55 -0.84 3.77
CA ASP A 16 -1.62 -0.41 2.37
C ASP A 16 -0.22 -0.25 1.78
N GLY A 17 0.66 0.50 2.45
CA GLY A 17 2.05 0.67 2.02
C GLY A 17 2.76 -0.67 1.83
N TYR A 18 2.57 -1.60 2.78
CA TYR A 18 3.13 -2.94 2.72
C TYR A 18 2.56 -3.78 1.56
N ALA A 19 1.23 -3.77 1.36
CA ALA A 19 0.56 -4.54 0.31
C ALA A 19 0.96 -4.05 -1.09
N ILE A 20 1.07 -2.74 -1.27
CA ILE A 20 1.52 -2.13 -2.52
C ILE A 20 2.98 -2.51 -2.81
N ALA A 21 3.86 -2.41 -1.82
CA ALA A 21 5.25 -2.80 -1.98
C ALA A 21 5.36 -4.30 -2.35
N TYR A 22 4.54 -5.16 -1.73
CA TYR A 22 4.49 -6.58 -2.10
C TYR A 22 4.10 -6.77 -3.57
N ALA A 23 3.02 -6.13 -4.00
CA ALA A 23 2.53 -6.25 -5.37
C ALA A 23 3.51 -5.69 -6.39
N THR A 24 4.12 -4.53 -6.09
CA THR A 24 5.17 -3.91 -6.91
C THR A 24 6.35 -4.86 -7.08
N LYS A 25 6.80 -5.47 -5.98
CA LYS A 25 7.96 -6.35 -5.98
C LYS A 25 7.69 -7.69 -6.68
N ASN A 26 6.43 -8.13 -6.68
CA ASN A 26 6.01 -9.40 -7.27
C ASN A 26 5.32 -9.24 -8.62
N ILE A 27 5.34 -8.04 -9.23
CA ILE A 27 4.59 -7.74 -10.46
C ILE A 27 4.88 -8.72 -11.60
N GLY A 28 6.17 -9.00 -11.86
CA GLY A 28 6.57 -9.94 -12.91
C GLY A 28 6.19 -11.40 -12.61
N ARG A 29 6.24 -11.79 -11.32
CA ARG A 29 5.84 -13.13 -10.88
C ARG A 29 4.32 -13.32 -10.97
N ILE A 30 3.56 -12.30 -10.58
CA ILE A 30 2.09 -12.28 -10.68
C ILE A 30 1.68 -12.33 -12.15
N TRP A 31 2.32 -11.50 -13.00
CA TRP A 31 2.09 -11.48 -14.43
C TRP A 31 2.34 -12.83 -15.09
N ASN A 32 3.46 -13.48 -14.77
CA ASN A 32 3.81 -14.78 -15.34
C ASN A 32 2.93 -15.92 -14.82
N ARG A 33 2.44 -15.85 -13.57
CA ARG A 33 1.67 -16.93 -12.94
C ARG A 33 0.17 -16.86 -13.24
N TRP A 34 -0.39 -15.66 -13.28
CA TRP A 34 -1.83 -15.43 -13.44
C TRP A 34 -2.20 -14.86 -14.81
N GLY A 35 -1.20 -14.57 -15.65
CA GLY A 35 -1.37 -13.99 -16.97
C GLY A 35 -1.71 -12.50 -16.95
N GLY A 36 -1.74 -11.90 -18.14
CA GLY A 36 -2.01 -10.47 -18.32
C GLY A 36 -3.42 -10.05 -17.89
N LEU A 37 -4.42 -10.94 -17.99
CA LEU A 37 -5.83 -10.61 -17.76
C LEU A 37 -6.15 -10.37 -16.27
N ILE A 38 -5.61 -11.20 -15.38
CA ILE A 38 -5.75 -11.02 -13.92
C ILE A 38 -4.91 -9.82 -13.47
N SER A 39 -3.70 -9.68 -14.03
CA SER A 39 -2.83 -8.53 -13.76
C SER A 39 -3.50 -7.20 -14.17
N PHE A 40 -4.23 -7.19 -15.29
CA PHE A 40 -4.92 -6.01 -15.79
C PHE A 40 -6.05 -5.52 -14.88
N ILE A 41 -6.65 -6.39 -14.07
CA ILE A 41 -7.67 -5.99 -13.08
C ILE A 41 -7.01 -5.64 -11.74
N PHE A 42 -6.00 -6.42 -11.35
CA PHE A 42 -5.37 -6.32 -10.04
C PHE A 42 -4.49 -5.08 -9.88
N PHE A 43 -3.70 -4.70 -10.89
CA PHE A 43 -2.82 -3.53 -10.80
C PHE A 43 -3.57 -2.19 -10.77
N PRO A 44 -4.63 -1.98 -11.59
CA PRO A 44 -5.44 -0.78 -11.46
C PRO A 44 -6.15 -0.70 -10.11
N ALA A 45 -6.67 -1.81 -9.58
CA ALA A 45 -7.27 -1.82 -8.24
C ALA A 45 -6.28 -1.37 -7.16
N LEU A 46 -5.05 -1.89 -7.20
CA LEU A 46 -3.98 -1.43 -6.31
C LEU A 46 -3.61 0.04 -6.52
N GLY A 47 -3.51 0.49 -7.78
CA GLY A 47 -3.24 1.89 -8.11
C GLY A 47 -4.34 2.82 -7.60
N THR A 48 -5.61 2.46 -7.75
CA THR A 48 -6.73 3.22 -7.21
C THR A 48 -6.70 3.25 -5.69
N GLY A 49 -6.44 2.12 -5.02
CA GLY A 49 -6.26 2.07 -3.57
C GLY A 49 -5.15 3.02 -3.10
N LEU A 50 -4.02 3.04 -3.82
CA LEU A 50 -2.89 3.93 -3.55
C LEU A 50 -3.28 5.41 -3.66
N ILE A 51 -4.03 5.78 -4.70
CA ILE A 51 -4.50 7.15 -4.90
C ILE A 51 -5.51 7.55 -3.81
N PHE A 52 -6.43 6.66 -3.45
CA PHE A 52 -7.39 6.92 -2.37
C PHE A 52 -6.70 7.06 -1.02
N THR A 53 -5.78 6.16 -0.67
CA THR A 53 -5.01 6.24 0.56
C THR A 53 -4.15 7.50 0.59
N ALA A 54 -3.52 7.88 -0.52
CA ALA A 54 -2.76 9.13 -0.63
C ALA A 54 -3.65 10.37 -0.47
N ALA A 55 -4.86 10.38 -1.05
CA ALA A 55 -5.82 11.46 -0.90
C ALA A 55 -6.28 11.60 0.56
N ILE A 56 -6.61 10.49 1.22
CA ILE A 56 -7.00 10.47 2.64
C ILE A 56 -5.86 11.00 3.53
N ILE A 57 -4.61 10.58 3.27
CA ILE A 57 -3.44 11.05 4.02
C ILE A 57 -3.20 12.56 3.80
N SER A 58 -3.37 13.03 2.56
CA SER A 58 -3.27 14.45 2.21
C SER A 58 -4.33 15.28 2.94
N ASP A 59 -5.58 14.82 2.95
CA ASP A 59 -6.70 15.51 3.61
C ASP A 59 -6.57 15.51 5.14
N LEU A 60 -5.97 14.46 5.72
CA LEU A 60 -5.67 14.39 7.16
C LEU A 60 -4.55 15.35 7.59
N ASN A 61 -3.75 15.87 6.65
CA ASN A 61 -2.58 16.75 6.87
C ASN A 61 -1.69 16.28 8.03
N ASN A 62 -1.54 14.97 8.18
CA ASN A 62 -0.86 14.34 9.31
C ASN A 62 0.39 13.61 8.83
N ASN A 63 1.55 14.24 9.04
CA ASN A 63 2.85 13.68 8.66
C ASN A 63 3.13 12.30 9.26
N THR A 64 2.56 11.97 10.43
CA THR A 64 2.78 10.67 11.07
C THR A 64 2.17 9.52 10.26
N ILE A 65 0.99 9.71 9.68
CA ILE A 65 0.33 8.66 8.89
C ILE A 65 1.07 8.44 7.56
N SER A 66 1.55 9.52 6.93
CA SER A 66 2.40 9.45 5.74
C SER A 66 3.72 8.71 6.01
N LEU A 67 4.37 8.99 7.15
CA LEU A 67 5.57 8.29 7.58
C LEU A 67 5.31 6.79 7.80
N ILE A 68 4.19 6.43 8.41
CA ILE A 68 3.82 5.03 8.67
C ILE A 68 3.52 4.29 7.36
N PHE A 69 2.84 4.93 6.41
CA PHE A 69 2.67 4.39 5.06
C PHE A 69 4.01 4.13 4.37
N ALA A 70 4.90 5.14 4.38
CA ALA A 70 6.23 5.01 3.78
C ALA A 70 7.07 3.91 4.45
N LEU A 71 6.98 3.77 5.78
CA LEU A 71 7.64 2.71 6.53
C LEU A 71 7.13 1.32 6.10
N GLY A 72 5.80 1.13 6.00
CA GLY A 72 5.21 -0.13 5.54
C GLY A 72 5.72 -0.53 4.15
N PHE A 73 5.77 0.46 3.24
CA PHE A 73 6.30 0.27 1.89
C PHE A 73 7.79 -0.12 1.89
N ILE A 74 8.63 0.65 2.59
CA ILE A 74 10.09 0.42 2.62
C ILE A 74 10.42 -0.92 3.28
N ILE A 75 9.79 -1.25 4.42
CA ILE A 75 10.02 -2.52 5.13
C ILE A 75 9.73 -3.70 4.21
N ARG A 76 8.63 -3.66 3.45
CA ARG A 76 8.32 -4.74 2.52
C ARG A 76 9.27 -4.80 1.33
N MET A 77 9.68 -3.64 0.80
CA MET A 77 10.68 -3.60 -0.28
C MET A 77 12.03 -4.19 0.16
N LEU A 78 12.47 -3.91 1.39
CA LEU A 78 13.73 -4.43 1.95
C LEU A 78 13.66 -5.92 2.32
N LYS A 79 12.50 -6.42 2.73
CA LYS A 79 12.32 -7.84 3.05
C LYS A 79 12.51 -8.68 1.79
N LYS A 80 13.60 -9.46 1.70
CA LYS A 80 13.81 -10.43 0.61
C LYS A 80 12.60 -11.36 0.51
N ASP A 81 12.15 -11.57 -0.72
CA ASP A 81 11.17 -12.61 -1.01
C ASP A 81 11.96 -13.90 -1.20
N ASP A 82 11.93 -14.77 -0.19
CA ASP A 82 12.49 -16.12 -0.27
C ASP A 82 11.75 -16.96 -1.34
#